data_AF-A0A6P6VRC3-F1
#
_entry.id   AF-A0A6P6VRC3-F1
#
_cell.length_a   1.000
_cell.length_b   1.000
_cell.length_c   1.000
_cell.angle_alpha   90.00
_cell.angle_beta   90.00
_cell.angle_gamma   90.00
#
_symmetry.space_group_name_H-M   'P 1'
#
loop_
_entity.id
_entity.type
_entity.pdbx_description
1 polymer ?
#
loop_
_entity_poly.entity_id
_entity_poly.type
_entity_poly.pdbx_seq_one_letter_code
_entity_poly.pdbx_strand_id
1 'polypeptide(L)'
;MMVKVYPAPTIAVLSTGDELVEPTVACLTRGQIRDSNRAMVIAAASQQQCKVIDLGIACDDKAKIDSALESAVSAGADLIITSGGVSMGDRDYVKPLLQKRGKIYFDKVRMKPGKPLTFAEMVHGPTDDMRSNKVLAFGLPGNPVSALVCFNLFVIPAIRRLSGWANPQLPRVHARLKQSIKTDPIRPEFHRAIISWELDNANGSPGFAADSTGTQMSSRLMSMKSANALLELPASGKLMPVGTFVSAIVISDILGVSGSQSSQSMETKGAAKGSKSEKVAVGESSEDPEIRVAILTVSDTVASGKGPDRSGPRAISFVNSASEKLGGARVAATAVVSDDVLQIKDTLLSWSDVEKMDLILTLGGTGFTPRDVTPEATKVVIEKETPGLLYVMMQESLKVTPFAMLSRSAAGIRGTTLIINMPGNPNAVAECMEALLPVLKHALKQVRGDKREKHPLHVPHAEAAPSDTWERSFKSASNNVQHSGCSCSH
;
A
#
# COMPACT_ATOMS: atom_id res chain seq x y z
N MET A 1 -30.46 -27.79 32.75
CA MET A 1 -30.24 -28.77 31.67
C MET A 1 -28.91 -28.47 31.03
N MET A 2 -27.97 -29.43 30.97
CA MET A 2 -26.69 -29.25 30.28
C MET A 2 -26.82 -29.69 28.82
N VAL A 3 -26.27 -28.90 27.89
CA VAL A 3 -26.31 -29.20 26.45
C VAL A 3 -24.90 -29.57 25.98
N LYS A 4 -24.77 -30.70 25.27
CA LYS A 4 -23.51 -31.15 24.69
C LYS A 4 -23.20 -30.32 23.44
N VAL A 5 -22.03 -29.68 23.41
CA VAL A 5 -21.59 -28.80 22.31
C VAL A 5 -20.22 -29.24 21.78
N TYR A 6 -19.90 -28.86 20.54
CA TYR A 6 -18.53 -28.95 20.04
C TYR A 6 -17.65 -27.91 20.75
N PRO A 7 -16.41 -28.26 21.14
CA PRO A 7 -15.51 -27.31 21.79
C PRO A 7 -14.99 -26.26 20.80
N ALA A 8 -14.64 -25.08 21.30
CA ALA A 8 -13.88 -24.11 20.54
C ALA A 8 -12.42 -24.58 20.38
N PRO A 9 -11.84 -24.51 19.17
CA PRO A 9 -10.47 -24.95 18.94
C PRO A 9 -9.46 -24.05 19.64
N THR A 10 -8.35 -24.66 20.05
CA THR A 10 -7.20 -23.97 20.61
C THR A 10 -6.21 -23.64 19.50
N ILE A 11 -5.88 -22.36 19.36
CA ILE A 11 -5.02 -21.84 18.29
C ILE A 11 -3.71 -21.30 18.89
N ALA A 12 -2.58 -21.85 18.48
CA ALA A 12 -1.28 -21.27 18.79
C ALA A 12 -0.84 -20.29 17.70
N VAL A 13 -0.33 -19.13 18.07
CA VAL A 13 0.09 -18.07 17.13
C VAL A 13 1.55 -17.71 17.39
N LEU A 14 2.36 -17.73 16.33
CA LEU A 14 3.78 -17.38 16.33
C LEU A 14 4.09 -16.43 15.18
N SER A 15 4.87 -15.39 15.44
CA SER A 15 5.47 -14.57 14.38
C SER A 15 6.96 -14.87 14.26
N THR A 16 7.47 -14.85 13.03
CA THR A 16 8.89 -15.14 12.75
C THR A 16 9.51 -14.01 11.95
N GLY A 17 10.69 -13.57 12.36
CA GLY A 17 11.48 -12.57 11.63
C GLY A 17 12.49 -11.87 12.53
N ASP A 18 13.73 -11.76 12.07
CA ASP A 18 14.79 -11.00 12.76
C ASP A 18 14.51 -9.49 12.80
N GLU A 19 13.66 -8.98 11.91
CA GLU A 19 13.22 -7.59 11.87
C GLU A 19 12.15 -7.26 12.92
N LEU A 20 11.50 -8.27 13.50
CA LEU A 20 10.31 -8.08 14.34
C LEU A 20 10.69 -7.65 15.76
N VAL A 21 9.97 -6.67 16.27
CA VAL A 21 9.98 -6.29 17.68
C VAL A 21 8.57 -6.28 18.26
N GLU A 22 8.49 -6.37 19.59
CA GLU A 22 7.20 -6.29 20.29
C GLU A 22 6.45 -4.99 19.97
N PRO A 23 5.10 -5.01 19.89
CA PRO A 23 4.30 -3.82 19.62
C PRO A 23 4.50 -2.67 20.61
N THR A 24 4.94 -2.98 21.83
CA THR A 24 5.19 -2.02 22.92
C THR A 24 6.49 -1.24 22.75
N VAL A 25 7.39 -1.64 21.84
CA VAL A 25 8.67 -0.95 21.61
C VAL A 25 8.43 0.45 21.07
N ALA A 26 8.85 1.47 21.83
CA ALA A 26 8.62 2.88 21.52
C ALA A 26 9.46 3.38 20.33
N CYS A 27 10.75 3.08 20.31
CA CYS A 27 11.69 3.53 19.28
C CYS A 27 12.24 2.33 18.50
N LEU A 28 12.15 2.39 17.16
CA LEU A 28 12.68 1.35 16.28
C LEU A 28 14.12 1.65 15.91
N THR A 29 14.98 0.63 15.90
CA THR A 29 16.31 0.74 15.31
C THR A 29 16.26 0.43 13.81
N ARG A 30 17.40 0.61 13.12
CA ARG A 30 17.52 0.31 11.69
C ARG A 30 17.08 -1.12 11.40
N GLY A 31 16.19 -1.27 10.42
CA GLY A 31 15.71 -2.56 9.93
C GLY A 31 14.64 -3.21 10.81
N GLN A 32 14.19 -2.57 11.89
CA GLN A 32 13.14 -3.12 12.74
C GLN A 32 11.75 -2.64 12.32
N ILE A 33 10.76 -3.52 12.49
CA ILE A 33 9.34 -3.22 12.41
C ILE A 33 8.61 -3.88 13.57
N ARG A 34 7.51 -3.27 14.02
CA ARG A 34 6.66 -3.86 15.07
C ARG A 34 5.88 -5.03 14.51
N ASP A 35 5.77 -6.08 15.29
CA ASP A 35 4.94 -7.23 14.95
C ASP A 35 3.44 -6.86 15.00
N SER A 36 2.88 -6.53 13.83
CA SER A 36 1.45 -6.30 13.69
C SER A 36 0.65 -7.58 13.45
N ASN A 37 1.29 -8.63 12.93
CA ASN A 37 0.57 -9.81 12.44
C ASN A 37 0.08 -10.67 13.59
N ARG A 38 0.90 -10.89 14.62
CA ARG A 38 0.49 -11.67 15.79
C ARG A 38 -0.70 -11.06 16.48
N ALA A 39 -0.64 -9.77 16.84
CA ALA A 39 -1.75 -9.07 17.47
C ALA A 39 -3.02 -9.11 16.62
N MET A 40 -2.90 -8.94 15.31
CA MET A 40 -4.01 -9.00 14.37
C MET A 40 -4.63 -10.40 14.27
N VAL A 41 -3.81 -11.45 14.19
CA VAL A 41 -4.27 -12.85 14.13
C VAL A 41 -4.89 -13.29 15.45
N ILE A 42 -4.30 -12.90 16.59
CA ILE A 42 -4.87 -13.14 17.93
C ILE A 42 -6.25 -12.50 18.02
N ALA A 43 -6.38 -11.22 17.64
CA ALA A 43 -7.67 -10.54 17.64
C ALA A 43 -8.70 -11.22 16.73
N ALA A 44 -8.30 -11.64 15.51
CA ALA A 44 -9.17 -12.34 14.58
C ALA A 44 -9.59 -13.74 15.08
N ALA A 45 -8.69 -14.47 15.75
CA ALA A 45 -9.00 -15.75 16.37
C ALA A 45 -9.96 -15.59 17.56
N SER A 46 -9.76 -14.56 18.40
CA SER A 46 -10.67 -14.23 19.50
C SER A 46 -12.08 -13.86 19.00
N GLN A 47 -12.19 -13.17 17.86
CA GLN A 47 -13.49 -12.90 17.21
C GLN A 47 -14.20 -14.18 16.74
N GLN A 48 -13.47 -15.27 16.50
CA GLN A 48 -14.03 -16.60 16.22
C GLN A 48 -14.23 -17.44 17.50
N GLN A 49 -14.13 -16.83 18.69
CA GLN A 49 -14.31 -17.48 19.99
C GLN A 49 -13.30 -18.61 20.29
N CYS A 50 -12.15 -18.60 19.63
CA CYS A 50 -11.08 -19.58 19.86
C CYS A 50 -10.31 -19.29 21.14
N LYS A 51 -9.82 -20.34 21.80
CA LYS A 51 -8.77 -20.20 22.82
C LYS A 51 -7.45 -19.93 22.12
N VAL A 52 -6.70 -18.92 22.56
CA VAL A 52 -5.45 -18.52 21.90
C VAL A 52 -4.25 -18.79 22.82
N ILE A 53 -3.20 -19.38 22.25
CA ILE A 53 -1.88 -19.54 22.86
C ILE A 53 -0.93 -18.61 22.10
N ASP A 54 -0.50 -17.53 22.73
CA ASP A 54 0.47 -16.61 22.15
C ASP A 54 1.89 -17.14 22.40
N LEU A 55 2.60 -17.53 21.33
CA LEU A 55 3.98 -18.00 21.37
C LEU A 55 5.00 -16.87 21.16
N GLY A 56 4.54 -15.63 20.97
CA GLY A 56 5.40 -14.47 20.79
C GLY A 56 6.11 -14.41 19.43
N ILE A 57 7.31 -13.84 19.45
CA ILE A 57 8.17 -13.66 18.29
C ILE A 57 9.34 -14.65 18.38
N ALA A 58 9.54 -15.47 17.33
CA ALA A 58 10.76 -16.24 17.14
C ALA A 58 11.69 -15.54 16.15
N CYS A 59 12.97 -15.44 16.50
CA CYS A 59 14.02 -15.09 15.52
C CYS A 59 14.05 -16.12 14.39
N ASP A 60 14.67 -15.77 13.27
CA ASP A 60 14.88 -16.68 12.14
C ASP A 60 16.00 -17.68 12.45
N ASP A 61 15.75 -18.52 13.45
CA ASP A 61 16.60 -19.61 13.90
C ASP A 61 15.79 -20.91 13.92
N LYS A 62 16.34 -21.94 13.27
CA LYS A 62 15.67 -23.22 13.10
C LYS A 62 15.31 -23.88 14.43
N ALA A 63 16.19 -23.83 15.44
CA ALA A 63 15.95 -24.49 16.72
C ALA A 63 14.88 -23.76 17.54
N LYS A 64 14.89 -22.43 17.54
CA LYS A 64 13.87 -21.60 18.21
C LYS A 64 12.48 -21.82 17.62
N ILE A 65 12.35 -21.80 16.28
CA ILE A 65 11.07 -22.05 15.62
C ILE A 65 10.59 -23.48 15.88
N ASP A 66 11.48 -24.48 15.81
CA ASP A 66 11.12 -25.87 16.09
C ASP A 66 10.63 -26.08 17.54
N SER A 67 11.29 -25.44 18.50
CA SER A 67 10.89 -25.46 19.92
C SER A 67 9.54 -24.78 20.16
N ALA A 68 9.25 -23.67 19.46
CA ALA A 68 7.96 -23.01 19.53
C ALA A 68 6.83 -23.90 18.96
N LEU A 69 7.08 -24.58 17.83
CA LEU A 69 6.13 -25.54 17.25
C LEU A 69 5.86 -26.72 18.22
N GLU A 70 6.89 -27.28 18.85
CA GLU A 70 6.73 -28.34 19.86
C GLU A 70 5.92 -27.85 21.07
N SER A 71 6.17 -26.62 21.51
CA SER A 71 5.46 -26.02 22.65
C SER A 71 3.97 -25.84 22.35
N ALA A 72 3.61 -25.43 21.12
CA ALA A 72 2.21 -25.36 20.71
C ALA A 72 1.51 -26.72 20.76
N VAL A 73 2.16 -27.75 20.23
CA VAL A 73 1.61 -29.11 20.20
C VAL A 73 1.45 -29.66 21.62
N SER A 74 2.48 -29.50 22.45
CA SER A 74 2.47 -29.95 23.86
C SER A 74 1.42 -29.23 24.69
N ALA A 75 1.10 -27.97 24.37
CA ALA A 75 0.04 -27.19 25.00
C ALA A 75 -1.38 -27.56 24.53
N GLY A 76 -1.51 -28.55 23.63
CA GLY A 76 -2.80 -29.04 23.14
C GLY A 76 -3.45 -28.12 22.10
N ALA A 77 -2.66 -27.45 21.26
CA ALA A 77 -3.19 -26.68 20.13
C ALA A 77 -3.80 -27.61 19.07
N ASP A 78 -5.02 -27.30 18.62
CA ASP A 78 -5.65 -27.95 17.47
C ASP A 78 -5.15 -27.36 16.15
N LEU A 79 -4.74 -26.08 16.19
CA LEU A 79 -4.30 -25.31 15.03
C LEU A 79 -3.11 -24.41 15.40
N ILE A 80 -2.08 -24.41 14.55
CA ILE A 80 -0.89 -23.56 14.67
C ILE A 80 -0.90 -22.55 13.52
N ILE A 81 -0.72 -21.29 13.82
CA ILE A 81 -0.59 -20.20 12.86
C ILE A 81 0.80 -19.59 13.02
N THR A 82 1.55 -19.60 11.92
CA THR A 82 2.80 -18.83 11.81
C THR A 82 2.58 -17.65 10.88
N SER A 83 3.20 -16.49 11.15
CA SER A 83 3.22 -15.37 10.21
C SER A 83 4.66 -14.94 9.91
N GLY A 84 5.04 -14.93 8.63
CA GLY A 84 6.45 -14.77 8.24
C GLY A 84 7.11 -16.13 8.00
N GLY A 85 8.37 -16.15 7.52
CA GLY A 85 9.14 -17.39 7.42
C GLY A 85 8.68 -18.42 6.37
N VAL A 86 7.75 -18.04 5.47
CA VAL A 86 7.07 -18.95 4.51
C VAL A 86 7.21 -18.51 3.04
N SER A 87 8.15 -17.63 2.73
CA SER A 87 8.36 -17.10 1.37
C SER A 87 9.42 -17.92 0.61
N MET A 88 10.44 -17.24 0.07
CA MET A 88 11.57 -17.75 -0.70
C MET A 88 12.93 -17.30 -0.11
N GLY A 89 12.95 -16.85 1.15
CA GLY A 89 14.17 -16.39 1.81
C GLY A 89 15.02 -17.56 2.31
N ASP A 90 16.34 -17.36 2.33
CA ASP A 90 17.31 -18.38 2.79
C ASP A 90 17.16 -18.76 4.28
N ARG A 91 16.39 -17.96 5.04
CA ARG A 91 16.06 -18.17 6.44
C ARG A 91 14.59 -18.52 6.70
N ASP A 92 13.83 -18.87 5.66
CA ASP A 92 12.43 -19.30 5.78
C ASP A 92 12.35 -20.75 6.30
N TYR A 93 12.57 -20.94 7.61
CA TYR A 93 12.63 -22.28 8.22
C TYR A 93 11.27 -22.93 8.50
N VAL A 94 10.16 -22.17 8.43
CA VAL A 94 8.82 -22.70 8.75
C VAL A 94 8.45 -23.86 7.84
N LYS A 95 8.61 -23.72 6.52
CA LYS A 95 8.27 -24.77 5.54
C LYS A 95 9.07 -26.07 5.77
N PRO A 96 10.42 -26.05 5.84
CA PRO A 96 11.19 -27.26 6.15
C PRO A 96 10.79 -27.93 7.47
N LEU A 97 10.47 -27.15 8.51
CA LEU A 97 10.09 -27.68 9.82
C LEU A 97 8.69 -28.32 9.78
N LEU A 98 7.72 -27.70 9.11
CA LEU A 98 6.39 -28.29 8.89
C LEU A 98 6.48 -29.59 8.09
N GLN A 99 7.33 -29.63 7.05
CA GLN A 99 7.55 -30.83 6.25
C GLN A 99 8.22 -31.95 7.04
N LYS A 100 9.11 -31.62 7.98
CA LYS A 100 9.74 -32.61 8.87
C LYS A 100 8.74 -33.21 9.87
N ARG A 101 7.76 -32.42 10.32
CA ARG A 101 6.80 -32.78 11.39
C ARG A 101 5.46 -33.33 10.87
N GLY A 102 5.29 -33.42 9.56
CA GLY A 102 4.04 -33.89 8.98
C GLY A 102 3.99 -33.71 7.48
N LYS A 103 2.78 -33.47 6.96
CA LYS A 103 2.51 -33.40 5.53
C LYS A 103 2.11 -32.00 5.12
N ILE A 104 2.89 -31.38 4.23
CA ILE A 104 2.47 -30.17 3.52
C ILE A 104 1.52 -30.56 2.39
N TYR A 105 0.36 -29.90 2.33
CA TYR A 105 -0.62 -30.09 1.26
C TYR A 105 -0.41 -29.10 0.11
N PHE A 106 -0.10 -27.85 0.44
CA PHE A 106 0.28 -26.83 -0.52
C PHE A 106 1.13 -25.75 0.17
N ASP A 107 1.98 -25.08 -0.61
CA ASP A 107 2.86 -24.01 -0.16
C ASP A 107 2.73 -22.72 -1.00
N LYS A 108 1.84 -22.77 -2.01
CA LYS A 108 1.51 -21.67 -2.91
C LYS A 108 0.05 -21.73 -3.32
N VAL A 109 -0.58 -20.57 -3.35
CA VAL A 109 -1.95 -20.41 -3.85
C VAL A 109 -1.98 -19.39 -4.98
N ARG A 110 -2.71 -19.69 -6.06
CA ARG A 110 -2.93 -18.75 -7.16
C ARG A 110 -3.95 -17.69 -6.74
N MET A 111 -3.51 -16.73 -5.93
CA MET A 111 -4.34 -15.63 -5.41
C MET A 111 -3.53 -14.35 -5.19
N LYS A 112 -4.24 -13.23 -5.08
CA LYS A 112 -3.72 -11.93 -4.69
C LYS A 112 -4.64 -11.25 -3.67
N PRO A 113 -4.12 -10.70 -2.57
CA PRO A 113 -2.83 -11.03 -1.96
C PRO A 113 -2.83 -12.48 -1.42
N GLY A 114 -1.68 -13.03 -0.99
CA GLY A 114 -1.66 -14.34 -0.30
C GLY A 114 -0.89 -15.50 -0.97
N LYS A 115 -0.14 -15.26 -2.05
CA LYS A 115 0.58 -16.31 -2.81
C LYS A 115 1.33 -17.34 -1.94
N PRO A 116 2.15 -16.98 -0.93
CA PRO A 116 2.98 -17.94 -0.22
C PRO A 116 2.28 -18.64 0.96
N LEU A 117 0.95 -18.64 1.00
CA LEU A 117 0.21 -19.40 2.01
C LEU A 117 0.60 -20.88 1.97
N THR A 118 0.99 -21.40 3.13
CA THR A 118 1.32 -22.82 3.32
C THR A 118 0.29 -23.47 4.25
N PHE A 119 -0.11 -24.70 3.93
CA PHE A 119 -0.96 -25.51 4.78
C PHE A 119 -0.35 -26.90 4.96
N ALA A 120 -0.28 -27.34 6.20
CA ALA A 120 0.24 -28.65 6.59
C ALA A 120 -0.61 -29.29 7.69
N GLU A 121 -0.52 -30.61 7.78
CA GLU A 121 -1.01 -31.39 8.92
C GLU A 121 0.22 -31.95 9.65
N MET A 122 0.37 -31.60 10.93
CA MET A 122 1.40 -32.13 11.81
C MET A 122 0.84 -33.32 12.58
N VAL A 123 1.69 -34.32 12.83
CA VAL A 123 1.32 -35.52 13.58
C VAL A 123 2.04 -35.51 14.92
N HIS A 124 1.29 -35.68 16.01
CA HIS A 124 1.83 -35.82 17.36
C HIS A 124 1.49 -37.20 17.97
N GLY A 125 2.51 -37.88 18.50
CA GLY A 125 2.40 -39.19 19.15
C GLY A 125 2.80 -40.40 18.27
N PRO A 126 3.04 -41.58 18.86
CA PRO A 126 3.34 -42.82 18.13
C PRO A 126 2.15 -43.26 17.27
N THR A 127 2.45 -43.79 16.08
CA THR A 127 1.51 -44.08 14.98
C THR A 127 0.47 -45.18 15.25
N ASP A 128 0.59 -45.91 16.36
CA ASP A 128 -0.26 -47.08 16.68
C ASP A 128 -1.55 -46.72 17.47
N ASP A 129 -1.68 -45.50 17.98
CA ASP A 129 -2.91 -45.07 18.65
C ASP A 129 -3.88 -44.48 17.63
N MET A 130 -5.11 -45.02 17.56
CA MET A 130 -6.14 -44.60 16.58
C MET A 130 -6.57 -43.13 16.71
N ARG A 131 -6.09 -42.41 17.73
CA ARG A 131 -6.15 -40.94 17.85
C ARG A 131 -4.75 -40.35 17.70
N SER A 132 -4.21 -40.38 16.49
CA SER A 132 -3.16 -39.43 16.13
C SER A 132 -3.71 -38.02 16.37
N ASN A 133 -3.14 -37.27 17.32
CA ASN A 133 -3.51 -35.87 17.53
C ASN A 133 -2.92 -35.08 16.38
N LYS A 134 -3.73 -34.94 15.32
CA LYS A 134 -3.44 -34.14 14.14
C LYS A 134 -3.59 -32.67 14.50
N VAL A 135 -2.53 -31.90 14.27
CA VAL A 135 -2.54 -30.45 14.46
C VAL A 135 -2.45 -29.78 13.10
N LEU A 136 -3.40 -28.91 12.79
CA LEU A 136 -3.41 -28.18 11.52
C LEU A 136 -2.42 -27.01 11.60
N ALA A 137 -1.56 -26.83 10.60
CA ALA A 137 -0.60 -25.74 10.58
C ALA A 137 -0.81 -24.84 9.35
N PHE A 138 -1.01 -23.55 9.59
CA PHE A 138 -1.09 -22.51 8.56
C PHE A 138 0.14 -21.61 8.62
N GLY A 139 0.89 -21.61 7.54
CA GLY A 139 1.97 -20.67 7.27
C GLY A 139 1.46 -19.44 6.55
N LEU A 140 1.08 -18.40 7.31
CA LEU A 140 0.57 -17.15 6.75
C LEU A 140 1.71 -16.28 6.18
N PRO A 141 1.48 -15.58 5.07
CA PRO A 141 2.48 -14.65 4.52
C PRO A 141 2.85 -13.52 5.50
N GLY A 142 4.10 -13.05 5.48
CA GLY A 142 4.55 -11.95 6.36
C GLY A 142 3.91 -10.58 6.07
N ASN A 143 3.44 -10.34 4.84
CA ASN A 143 2.74 -9.10 4.50
C ASN A 143 1.38 -9.01 5.22
N PRO A 144 1.08 -7.95 6.00
CA PRO A 144 -0.09 -7.92 6.87
C PRO A 144 -1.45 -8.14 6.19
N VAL A 145 -1.68 -7.49 5.04
CA VAL A 145 -2.95 -7.71 4.30
C VAL A 145 -3.04 -9.16 3.83
N SER A 146 -1.92 -9.75 3.40
CA SER A 146 -1.90 -11.14 2.92
C SER A 146 -2.21 -12.10 4.06
N ALA A 147 -1.65 -11.88 5.25
CA ALA A 147 -1.93 -12.67 6.44
C ALA A 147 -3.43 -12.64 6.78
N LEU A 148 -4.04 -11.44 6.86
CA LEU A 148 -5.44 -11.31 7.25
C LEU A 148 -6.41 -11.83 6.17
N VAL A 149 -6.11 -11.63 4.88
CA VAL A 149 -6.88 -12.20 3.78
C VAL A 149 -6.81 -13.73 3.82
N CYS A 150 -5.62 -14.32 4.00
CA CYS A 150 -5.48 -15.77 4.13
C CYS A 150 -6.16 -16.31 5.39
N PHE A 151 -6.12 -15.57 6.50
CA PHE A 151 -6.83 -15.94 7.73
C PHE A 151 -8.34 -16.04 7.46
N ASN A 152 -8.94 -15.02 6.83
CA ASN A 152 -10.35 -15.03 6.49
C ASN A 152 -10.74 -16.17 5.54
N LEU A 153 -9.96 -16.39 4.48
CA LEU A 153 -10.33 -17.32 3.43
C LEU A 153 -10.08 -18.79 3.77
N PHE A 154 -9.09 -19.10 4.62
CA PHE A 154 -8.65 -20.47 4.87
C PHE A 154 -8.75 -20.86 6.35
N VAL A 155 -8.34 -19.97 7.25
CA VAL A 155 -8.30 -20.28 8.69
C VAL A 155 -9.70 -20.22 9.29
N ILE A 156 -10.52 -19.21 8.99
CA ILE A 156 -11.90 -19.13 9.51
C ILE A 156 -12.73 -20.37 9.11
N PRO A 157 -12.76 -20.81 7.84
CA PRO A 157 -13.47 -22.03 7.49
C PRO A 157 -12.93 -23.28 8.20
N ALA A 158 -11.61 -23.37 8.42
CA ALA A 158 -11.02 -24.48 9.19
C ALA A 158 -11.46 -24.45 10.66
N ILE A 159 -11.43 -23.29 11.31
CA ILE A 159 -11.92 -23.08 12.68
C ILE A 159 -13.39 -23.50 12.80
N ARG A 160 -14.24 -23.02 11.88
CA ARG A 160 -15.67 -23.35 11.88
C ARG A 160 -15.91 -24.85 11.68
N ARG A 161 -15.13 -25.48 10.81
CA ARG A 161 -15.21 -26.93 10.57
C ARG A 161 -14.82 -27.72 11.82
N LEU A 162 -13.74 -27.34 12.52
CA LEU A 162 -13.33 -27.94 13.79
C LEU A 162 -14.37 -27.72 14.90
N SER A 163 -15.02 -26.55 14.89
CA SER A 163 -16.09 -26.19 15.82
C SER A 163 -17.46 -26.83 15.47
N GLY A 164 -17.51 -27.76 14.50
CA GLY A 164 -18.72 -28.51 14.17
C GLY A 164 -19.77 -27.76 13.34
N TRP A 165 -19.41 -26.66 12.68
CA TRP A 165 -20.35 -25.92 11.82
C TRP A 165 -20.74 -26.76 10.59
N ALA A 166 -22.04 -26.84 10.31
CA ALA A 166 -22.56 -27.52 9.12
C ALA A 166 -22.14 -26.81 7.83
N ASN A 167 -22.15 -25.47 7.84
CA ASN A 167 -21.66 -24.64 6.75
C ASN A 167 -20.50 -23.75 7.23
N PRO A 168 -19.25 -24.18 7.05
CA PRO A 168 -18.09 -23.43 7.54
C PRO A 168 -17.70 -22.24 6.66
N GLN A 169 -18.28 -22.10 5.47
CA GLN A 169 -17.88 -21.08 4.51
C GLN A 169 -18.33 -19.67 4.95
N LEU A 170 -17.57 -18.65 4.55
CA LEU A 170 -18.01 -17.26 4.67
C LEU A 170 -19.13 -16.96 3.66
N PRO A 171 -20.15 -16.16 4.03
CA PRO A 171 -21.21 -15.78 3.12
C PRO A 171 -20.68 -15.06 1.88
N ARG A 172 -21.30 -15.32 0.73
CA ARG A 172 -21.05 -14.62 -0.53
C ARG A 172 -22.29 -13.89 -0.97
N VAL A 173 -22.11 -12.66 -1.42
CA VAL A 173 -23.16 -11.81 -1.98
C VAL A 173 -22.68 -11.25 -3.32
N HIS A 174 -23.62 -10.84 -4.18
CA HIS A 174 -23.27 -10.04 -5.36
C HIS A 174 -23.31 -8.56 -4.98
N ALA A 175 -22.23 -7.84 -5.27
CA ALA A 175 -22.14 -6.40 -5.04
C ALA A 175 -21.83 -5.66 -6.35
N ARG A 176 -22.52 -4.54 -6.55
CA ARG A 176 -22.33 -3.63 -7.69
C ARG A 176 -21.15 -2.70 -7.43
N LEU A 177 -20.19 -2.64 -8.35
CA LEU A 177 -19.04 -1.74 -8.22
C LEU A 177 -19.47 -0.27 -8.33
N LYS A 178 -19.01 0.58 -7.39
CA LYS A 178 -19.21 2.05 -7.43
C LYS A 178 -18.11 2.80 -8.19
N GLN A 179 -16.93 2.20 -8.30
CA GLN A 179 -15.83 2.68 -9.13
C GLN A 179 -15.34 1.59 -10.08
N SER A 180 -14.71 1.99 -11.19
CA SER A 180 -14.01 1.05 -12.06
C SER A 180 -12.80 0.46 -11.34
N ILE A 181 -12.54 -0.83 -11.49
CA ILE A 181 -11.41 -1.52 -10.86
C ILE A 181 -10.59 -2.25 -11.91
N LYS A 182 -9.29 -2.00 -11.95
CA LYS A 182 -8.36 -2.74 -12.82
C LYS A 182 -7.99 -4.05 -12.15
N THR A 183 -8.27 -5.17 -12.82
CA THR A 183 -7.95 -6.50 -12.28
C THR A 183 -6.48 -6.86 -12.52
N ASP A 184 -5.98 -7.79 -11.71
CA ASP A 184 -4.68 -8.40 -11.94
C ASP A 184 -4.70 -9.31 -13.19
N PRO A 185 -3.67 -9.30 -14.05
CA PRO A 185 -3.64 -10.13 -15.26
C PRO A 185 -3.36 -11.61 -14.99
N ILE A 186 -2.81 -11.99 -13.82
CA ILE A 186 -2.26 -13.32 -13.59
C ILE A 186 -3.07 -14.10 -12.55
N ARG A 187 -3.49 -13.42 -11.48
CA ARG A 187 -4.07 -14.06 -10.29
C ARG A 187 -5.42 -13.45 -9.95
N PRO A 188 -6.43 -14.27 -9.56
CA PRO A 188 -7.64 -13.74 -8.96
C PRO A 188 -7.30 -12.87 -7.75
N GLU A 189 -7.95 -11.72 -7.64
CA GLU A 189 -7.71 -10.74 -6.61
C GLU A 189 -8.87 -10.68 -5.63
N PHE A 190 -8.56 -10.85 -4.34
CA PHE A 190 -9.44 -10.61 -3.20
C PHE A 190 -9.31 -9.14 -2.79
N HIS A 191 -10.07 -8.30 -3.51
CA HIS A 191 -9.99 -6.85 -3.41
C HIS A 191 -10.78 -6.36 -2.19
N ARG A 192 -10.15 -5.61 -1.29
CA ARG A 192 -10.81 -5.13 -0.07
C ARG A 192 -11.79 -4.03 -0.40
N ALA A 193 -13.04 -4.22 0.03
CA ALA A 193 -14.12 -3.28 -0.20
C ALA A 193 -14.95 -3.04 1.06
N ILE A 194 -15.64 -1.92 1.04
CA ILE A 194 -16.75 -1.61 1.92
C ILE A 194 -18.01 -1.86 1.10
N ILE A 195 -18.80 -2.86 1.48
CA ILE A 195 -20.12 -3.10 0.91
C ILE A 195 -21.20 -2.49 1.81
N SER A 196 -22.20 -1.89 1.19
CA SER A 196 -23.39 -1.35 1.85
C SER A 196 -24.64 -1.75 1.07
N TRP A 197 -25.75 -1.93 1.77
CA TRP A 197 -27.05 -2.13 1.11
C TRP A 197 -27.61 -0.78 0.64
N GLU A 198 -27.96 -0.67 -0.63
CA GLU A 198 -28.57 0.53 -1.22
C GLU A 198 -29.99 0.23 -1.67
N LEU A 199 -30.91 1.16 -1.41
CA LEU A 199 -32.32 1.05 -1.81
C LEU A 199 -32.56 1.60 -3.22
N ASP A 200 -31.88 2.70 -3.57
CA ASP A 200 -31.96 3.34 -4.89
C ASP A 200 -30.62 3.26 -5.62
N ASN A 201 -30.53 2.31 -6.54
CA ASN A 201 -29.35 2.12 -7.39
C ASN A 201 -29.60 2.79 -8.74
N ALA A 202 -28.54 3.09 -9.51
CA ALA A 202 -28.66 3.62 -10.87
C ALA A 202 -29.52 2.75 -11.83
N ASN A 203 -29.83 1.51 -11.46
CA ASN A 203 -30.69 0.58 -12.20
C ASN A 203 -32.08 0.35 -11.56
N GLY A 204 -32.45 1.10 -10.50
CA GLY A 204 -33.79 1.06 -9.89
C GLY A 204 -34.12 -0.15 -8.99
N SER A 205 -33.18 -1.06 -8.73
CA SER A 205 -33.38 -2.22 -7.85
C SER A 205 -32.43 -2.20 -6.65
N PRO A 206 -32.92 -2.50 -5.42
CA PRO A 206 -32.09 -2.52 -4.22
C PRO A 206 -31.03 -3.62 -4.27
N GLY A 207 -29.89 -3.40 -3.62
CA GLY A 207 -28.83 -4.40 -3.56
C GLY A 207 -27.53 -3.90 -2.93
N PHE A 208 -26.55 -4.79 -2.79
CA PHE A 208 -25.23 -4.41 -2.30
C PHE A 208 -24.47 -3.58 -3.34
N ALA A 209 -23.88 -2.50 -2.89
CA ALA A 209 -22.90 -1.72 -3.65
C ALA A 209 -21.54 -1.79 -2.94
N ALA A 210 -20.46 -1.77 -3.72
CA ALA A 210 -19.09 -1.95 -3.25
C ALA A 210 -18.22 -0.74 -3.57
N ASP A 211 -17.62 -0.18 -2.51
CA ASP A 211 -16.58 0.84 -2.58
C ASP A 211 -15.20 0.19 -2.33
N SER A 212 -14.25 0.42 -3.24
CA SER A 212 -12.85 0.03 -3.01
C SER A 212 -12.24 0.81 -1.85
N THR A 213 -11.43 0.14 -1.03
CA THR A 213 -10.62 0.75 0.05
C THR A 213 -9.37 1.51 -0.46
N GLY A 214 -9.30 1.78 -1.77
CA GLY A 214 -8.18 2.47 -2.42
C GLY A 214 -7.05 1.52 -2.81
N THR A 215 -5.80 1.94 -2.55
CA THR A 215 -4.60 1.19 -2.94
C THR A 215 -4.54 -0.20 -2.30
N GLN A 216 -4.41 -1.23 -3.14
CA GLN A 216 -4.50 -2.64 -2.75
C GLN A 216 -3.16 -3.35 -2.44
N MET A 217 -2.07 -2.61 -2.25
CA MET A 217 -0.75 -3.19 -1.93
C MET A 217 -0.80 -4.10 -0.69
N SER A 218 -0.11 -5.25 -0.72
CA SER A 218 -0.20 -6.28 0.33
C SER A 218 0.44 -5.90 1.66
N SER A 219 1.37 -4.93 1.66
CA SER A 219 1.98 -4.37 2.88
C SER A 219 1.13 -3.26 3.51
N ARG A 220 0.19 -2.68 2.76
CA ARG A 220 -0.64 -1.56 3.21
C ARG A 220 -1.85 -2.03 4.02
N LEU A 221 -1.63 -2.33 5.30
CA LEU A 221 -2.69 -2.78 6.22
C LEU A 221 -3.89 -1.83 6.28
N MET A 222 -3.68 -0.52 6.04
CA MET A 222 -4.75 0.50 5.97
C MET A 222 -5.86 0.18 4.96
N SER A 223 -5.61 -0.67 3.96
CA SER A 223 -6.64 -1.16 3.05
C SER A 223 -7.64 -2.14 3.70
N MET A 224 -7.30 -2.75 4.84
CA MET A 224 -8.23 -3.57 5.62
C MET A 224 -9.08 -2.71 6.57
N LYS A 225 -8.70 -1.45 6.80
CA LYS A 225 -9.47 -0.54 7.66
C LYS A 225 -10.88 -0.37 7.09
N SER A 226 -11.88 -0.73 7.89
CA SER A 226 -13.31 -0.69 7.52
C SER A 226 -13.72 -1.64 6.39
N ALA A 227 -12.81 -2.47 5.86
CA ALA A 227 -13.16 -3.47 4.87
C ALA A 227 -14.07 -4.52 5.51
N ASN A 228 -15.30 -4.65 5.03
CA ASN A 228 -16.25 -5.65 5.48
C ASN A 228 -16.48 -6.74 4.43
N ALA A 229 -15.88 -6.61 3.24
CA ALA A 229 -15.90 -7.62 2.20
C ALA A 229 -14.60 -7.73 1.39
N LEU A 230 -14.42 -8.90 0.79
CA LEU A 230 -13.41 -9.19 -0.22
C LEU A 230 -14.11 -9.47 -1.55
N LEU A 231 -13.97 -8.56 -2.53
CA LEU A 231 -14.48 -8.77 -3.88
C LEU A 231 -13.62 -9.83 -4.58
N GLU A 232 -14.26 -10.82 -5.20
CA GLU A 232 -13.62 -11.89 -5.96
C GLU A 232 -13.44 -11.43 -7.42
N LEU A 233 -12.31 -10.76 -7.70
CA LEU A 233 -12.02 -10.24 -9.04
C LEU A 233 -11.26 -11.27 -9.89
N PRO A 234 -11.65 -11.47 -11.17
CA PRO A 234 -11.01 -12.43 -12.04
C PRO A 234 -9.61 -11.99 -12.50
N ALA A 235 -8.77 -12.98 -12.83
CA ALA A 235 -7.44 -12.75 -13.40
C ALA A 235 -7.51 -12.35 -14.89
N SER A 236 -7.95 -11.14 -15.21
CA SER A 236 -8.16 -10.70 -16.60
C SER A 236 -7.26 -9.57 -17.07
N GLY A 237 -6.69 -8.77 -16.16
CA GLY A 237 -5.92 -7.57 -16.50
C GLY A 237 -6.78 -6.42 -17.05
N LYS A 238 -8.10 -6.63 -17.16
CA LYS A 238 -9.04 -5.70 -17.77
C LYS A 238 -9.59 -4.74 -16.72
N LEU A 239 -10.02 -3.57 -17.19
CA LEU A 239 -10.79 -2.64 -16.36
C LEU A 239 -12.22 -3.15 -16.25
N MET A 240 -12.67 -3.44 -15.03
CA MET A 240 -14.09 -3.70 -14.74
C MET A 240 -14.80 -2.36 -14.54
N PRO A 241 -15.82 -2.03 -15.34
CA PRO A 241 -16.49 -0.73 -15.26
C PRO A 241 -17.38 -0.62 -14.02
N VAL A 242 -17.66 0.63 -13.62
CA VAL A 242 -18.74 0.97 -12.66
C VAL A 242 -20.04 0.27 -13.04
N GLY A 243 -20.79 -0.18 -12.04
CA GLY A 243 -22.06 -0.88 -12.24
C GLY A 243 -21.94 -2.38 -12.48
N THR A 244 -20.73 -2.90 -12.72
CA THR A 244 -20.52 -4.35 -12.84
C THR A 244 -20.82 -5.05 -11.51
N PHE A 245 -21.53 -6.17 -11.57
CA PHE A 245 -21.75 -7.04 -10.41
C PHE A 245 -20.57 -8.00 -10.25
N VAL A 246 -20.07 -8.12 -9.02
CA VAL A 246 -19.01 -9.05 -8.65
C VAL A 246 -19.40 -9.83 -7.40
N SER A 247 -18.91 -11.06 -7.28
CA SER A 247 -19.04 -11.82 -6.03
C SER A 247 -18.19 -11.16 -4.95
N ALA A 248 -18.71 -11.09 -3.73
CA ALA A 248 -18.08 -10.49 -2.57
C ALA A 248 -18.23 -11.43 -1.36
N ILE A 249 -17.11 -11.81 -0.77
CA ILE A 249 -17.08 -12.58 0.48
C ILE A 249 -17.22 -11.61 1.64
N VAL A 250 -18.24 -11.80 2.47
CA VAL A 250 -18.49 -10.98 3.67
C VAL A 250 -17.54 -11.44 4.78
N ILE A 251 -16.71 -10.52 5.29
CA ILE A 251 -15.67 -10.80 6.30
C ILE A 251 -15.93 -10.13 7.65
N SER A 252 -16.93 -9.25 7.77
CA SER A 252 -17.38 -8.69 9.04
C SER A 252 -18.89 -8.46 9.04
N ASP A 253 -19.46 -8.19 10.21
CA ASP A 253 -20.91 -7.94 10.34
C ASP A 253 -21.35 -6.74 9.50
N ILE A 254 -22.36 -6.97 8.67
CA ILE A 254 -22.95 -5.95 7.78
C ILE A 254 -23.86 -5.00 8.57
N LEU A 255 -24.36 -5.44 9.73
CA LEU A 255 -25.30 -4.69 10.59
C LEU A 255 -24.71 -3.38 11.15
N GLY A 256 -23.38 -3.21 11.14
CA GLY A 256 -22.71 -2.00 11.61
C GLY A 256 -22.63 -0.85 10.60
N VAL A 257 -23.01 -1.06 9.33
CA VAL A 257 -22.96 -0.03 8.28
C VAL A 257 -24.28 0.75 8.28
N SER A 258 -24.55 1.48 9.36
CA SER A 258 -25.64 2.46 9.36
C SER A 258 -25.22 3.69 8.56
N GLY A 259 -25.98 3.99 7.50
CA GLY A 259 -25.79 5.18 6.70
C GLY A 259 -26.11 6.43 7.52
N SER A 260 -25.08 7.18 7.92
CA SER A 260 -25.24 8.55 8.38
C SER A 260 -24.97 9.51 7.22
N GLN A 261 -25.93 9.65 6.31
CA GLN A 261 -26.15 10.94 5.66
C GLN A 261 -27.19 11.68 6.49
N SER A 262 -26.75 12.64 7.29
CA SER A 262 -27.61 13.74 7.73
C SER A 262 -27.26 14.96 6.89
N SER A 263 -28.10 15.18 5.90
CA SER A 263 -28.42 16.45 5.27
C SER A 263 -28.33 17.62 6.26
N GLN A 264 -27.49 18.61 5.96
CA GLN A 264 -27.72 19.98 6.44
C GLN A 264 -28.13 20.84 5.25
N SER A 265 -29.42 21.13 5.27
CA SER A 265 -30.16 22.04 4.42
C SER A 265 -29.61 23.45 4.47
N MET A 266 -29.51 24.07 3.29
CA MET A 266 -29.54 25.52 3.11
C MET A 266 -30.76 26.10 3.81
N GLU A 267 -30.55 27.02 4.74
CA GLU A 267 -31.54 28.04 5.09
C GLU A 267 -31.02 29.40 4.67
N THR A 268 -31.70 29.94 3.66
CA THR A 268 -31.67 31.32 3.23
C THR A 268 -32.58 32.16 4.13
N LYS A 269 -32.03 33.21 4.76
CA LYS A 269 -32.80 34.41 5.13
C LYS A 269 -31.98 35.65 4.81
N GLY A 270 -32.54 36.48 3.93
CA GLY A 270 -31.91 37.68 3.39
C GLY A 270 -32.32 38.99 4.08
N ALA A 271 -31.81 40.07 3.47
CA ALA A 271 -32.13 41.51 3.55
C ALA A 271 -30.81 42.28 3.83
N ALA A 272 -30.43 43.34 3.11
CA ALA A 272 -31.10 44.19 2.15
C ALA A 272 -30.08 44.86 1.20
N LYS A 273 -30.55 45.26 0.02
CA LYS A 273 -29.85 46.14 -0.93
C LYS A 273 -29.81 47.58 -0.40
N GLY A 274 -28.66 48.22 -0.52
CA GLY A 274 -28.51 49.68 -0.59
C GLY A 274 -27.45 50.00 -1.64
N SER A 275 -27.84 50.66 -2.74
CA SER A 275 -26.96 50.99 -3.86
C SER A 275 -26.24 52.32 -3.62
N LYS A 276 -25.00 52.45 -4.11
CA LYS A 276 -24.54 53.58 -4.95
C LYS A 276 -23.12 53.37 -5.46
N SER A 277 -22.91 53.92 -6.64
CA SER A 277 -21.88 53.64 -7.64
C SER A 277 -20.45 54.12 -7.34
N GLU A 278 -19.52 53.40 -7.97
CA GLU A 278 -18.27 53.82 -8.62
C GLU A 278 -17.15 54.49 -7.79
N LYS A 279 -16.01 53.80 -7.72
CA LYS A 279 -14.79 54.22 -8.44
C LYS A 279 -13.82 53.05 -8.64
N VAL A 280 -13.36 52.94 -9.89
CA VAL A 280 -12.32 52.03 -10.38
C VAL A 280 -10.99 52.37 -9.70
N ALA A 281 -10.33 51.36 -9.15
CA ALA A 281 -8.88 51.31 -8.96
C ALA A 281 -8.40 49.92 -9.37
N VAL A 282 -7.65 49.91 -10.47
CA VAL A 282 -6.93 48.76 -11.02
C VAL A 282 -5.71 48.48 -10.13
N GLY A 283 -5.46 47.21 -9.83
CA GLY A 283 -4.26 46.69 -9.16
C GLY A 283 -4.64 45.60 -8.15
N GLU A 284 -4.14 44.37 -8.16
CA GLU A 284 -3.12 43.70 -8.97
C GLU A 284 -3.60 42.25 -9.17
N SER A 285 -3.51 41.73 -10.40
CA SER A 285 -3.63 40.30 -10.67
C SER A 285 -2.39 39.61 -10.13
N SER A 286 -2.51 38.83 -9.06
CA SER A 286 -1.47 37.88 -8.68
C SER A 286 -1.48 36.71 -9.67
N GLU A 287 -0.88 36.93 -10.85
CA GLU A 287 -0.50 35.86 -11.76
C GLU A 287 0.64 35.07 -11.11
N ASP A 288 0.35 33.84 -10.65
CA ASP A 288 1.38 32.89 -10.24
C ASP A 288 2.28 32.65 -11.48
N PRO A 289 3.61 32.88 -11.43
CA PRO A 289 4.45 32.91 -12.61
C PRO A 289 4.50 31.53 -13.31
N GLU A 290 4.23 31.53 -14.62
CA GLU A 290 4.18 30.36 -15.50
C GLU A 290 5.45 29.49 -15.36
N ILE A 291 5.29 28.15 -15.30
CA ILE A 291 6.41 27.20 -15.15
C ILE A 291 6.97 26.83 -16.53
N ARG A 292 8.26 27.05 -16.75
CA ARG A 292 8.96 26.83 -18.02
C ARG A 292 9.70 25.50 -17.99
N VAL A 293 9.28 24.59 -18.87
CA VAL A 293 9.85 23.24 -19.00
C VAL A 293 10.67 23.14 -20.27
N ALA A 294 11.86 22.55 -20.19
CA ALA A 294 12.66 22.20 -21.35
C ALA A 294 12.83 20.67 -21.47
N ILE A 295 12.82 20.17 -22.70
CA ILE A 295 12.90 18.73 -22.99
C ILE A 295 14.08 18.46 -23.92
N LEU A 296 15.06 17.69 -23.44
CA LEU A 296 16.25 17.30 -24.18
C LEU A 296 16.18 15.82 -24.56
N THR A 297 16.03 15.51 -25.85
CA THR A 297 16.19 14.13 -26.31
C THR A 297 17.67 13.82 -26.51
N VAL A 298 18.17 12.79 -25.84
CA VAL A 298 19.57 12.34 -25.94
C VAL A 298 19.59 11.02 -26.69
N SER A 299 20.04 11.06 -27.95
CA SER A 299 20.18 9.87 -28.79
C SER A 299 21.05 10.14 -30.02
N ASP A 300 22.12 9.36 -30.18
CA ASP A 300 22.94 9.33 -31.40
C ASP A 300 22.09 9.13 -32.69
N THR A 301 21.10 8.23 -32.61
CA THR A 301 20.24 7.88 -33.76
C THR A 301 19.33 9.03 -34.17
N VAL A 302 18.76 9.76 -33.20
CA VAL A 302 17.89 10.91 -33.47
C VAL A 302 18.72 12.12 -33.91
N ALA A 303 19.83 12.39 -33.22
CA ALA A 303 20.72 13.51 -33.53
C ALA A 303 21.34 13.41 -34.94
N SER A 304 21.65 12.19 -35.39
CA SER A 304 22.13 11.94 -36.76
C SER A 304 21.03 11.90 -37.83
N GLY A 305 19.76 12.08 -37.46
CA GLY A 305 18.61 12.02 -38.37
C GLY A 305 18.24 10.62 -38.86
N LYS A 306 18.83 9.56 -38.29
CA LYS A 306 18.63 8.17 -38.70
C LYS A 306 17.38 7.52 -38.09
N GLY A 307 16.73 8.17 -37.12
CA GLY A 307 15.50 7.67 -36.52
C GLY A 307 14.64 8.79 -35.93
N PRO A 308 13.32 8.60 -35.83
CA PRO A 308 12.41 9.62 -35.32
C PRO A 308 12.50 9.75 -33.81
N ASP A 309 12.39 10.98 -33.30
CA ASP A 309 12.15 11.22 -31.88
C ASP A 309 10.72 10.83 -31.51
N ARG A 310 10.58 9.77 -30.71
CA ARG A 310 9.27 9.33 -30.19
C ARG A 310 9.04 9.77 -28.76
N SER A 311 10.11 10.06 -28.02
CA SER A 311 10.05 10.32 -26.58
C SER A 311 9.82 11.80 -26.29
N GLY A 312 10.45 12.69 -27.07
CA GLY A 312 10.22 14.13 -27.02
C GLY A 312 8.74 14.50 -27.17
N PRO A 313 8.06 14.12 -28.27
CA PRO A 313 6.64 14.43 -28.45
C PRO A 313 5.75 13.86 -27.34
N ARG A 314 6.11 12.70 -26.78
CA ARG A 314 5.38 12.08 -25.68
C ARG A 314 5.53 12.87 -24.37
N ALA A 315 6.74 13.33 -24.06
CA ALA A 315 6.99 14.22 -22.93
C ALA A 315 6.24 15.55 -23.07
N ILE A 316 6.26 16.16 -24.27
CA ILE A 316 5.53 17.41 -24.56
C ILE A 316 4.03 17.22 -24.32
N SER A 317 3.46 16.16 -24.91
CA SER A 317 2.05 15.83 -24.75
C SER A 317 1.69 15.66 -23.27
N PHE A 318 2.53 15.00 -22.48
CA PHE A 318 2.29 14.81 -21.06
C PHE A 318 2.33 16.15 -20.30
N VAL A 319 3.39 16.95 -20.47
CA VAL A 319 3.53 18.26 -19.80
C VAL A 319 2.35 19.16 -20.11
N ASN A 320 1.94 19.26 -21.38
CA ASN A 320 0.79 20.06 -21.79
C ASN A 320 -0.52 19.54 -21.17
N SER A 321 -0.73 18.22 -21.16
CA SER A 321 -1.93 17.62 -20.55
C SER A 321 -2.00 17.79 -19.03
N ALA A 322 -0.84 17.96 -18.39
CA ALA A 322 -0.70 18.11 -16.95
C ALA A 322 -0.40 19.55 -16.52
N SER A 323 -0.51 20.53 -17.43
CA SER A 323 -0.08 21.92 -17.21
C SER A 323 -0.67 22.51 -15.93
N GLU A 324 -1.99 22.41 -15.73
CA GLU A 324 -2.66 22.90 -14.51
C GLU A 324 -2.13 22.25 -13.23
N LYS A 325 -1.94 20.93 -13.26
CA LYS A 325 -1.42 20.15 -12.12
C LYS A 325 0.04 20.49 -11.81
N LEU A 326 0.80 20.88 -12.83
CA LEU A 326 2.17 21.33 -12.71
C LEU A 326 2.29 22.83 -12.42
N GLY A 327 1.19 23.56 -12.20
CA GLY A 327 1.21 24.99 -11.88
C GLY A 327 1.32 25.90 -13.11
N GLY A 328 0.62 25.56 -14.19
CA GLY A 328 0.68 26.32 -15.44
C GLY A 328 1.96 26.04 -16.22
N ALA A 329 2.44 24.79 -16.20
CA ALA A 329 3.67 24.44 -16.89
C ALA A 329 3.48 24.48 -18.42
N ARG A 330 4.43 25.08 -19.14
CA ARG A 330 4.53 25.02 -20.60
C ARG A 330 5.91 24.55 -21.04
N VAL A 331 5.95 23.83 -22.16
CA VAL A 331 7.21 23.50 -22.81
C VAL A 331 7.74 24.75 -23.53
N ALA A 332 8.84 25.30 -23.03
CA ALA A 332 9.45 26.52 -23.55
C ALA A 332 10.59 26.24 -24.56
N ALA A 333 11.25 25.09 -24.43
CA ALA A 333 12.33 24.69 -25.33
C ALA A 333 12.39 23.17 -25.51
N THR A 334 12.83 22.75 -26.69
CA THR A 334 13.15 21.35 -26.99
C THR A 334 14.42 21.27 -27.81
N ALA A 335 15.27 20.30 -27.54
CA ALA A 335 16.47 20.06 -28.34
C ALA A 335 16.78 18.57 -28.43
N VAL A 336 17.61 18.22 -29.40
CA VAL A 336 18.14 16.87 -29.59
C VAL A 336 19.66 16.96 -29.61
N VAL A 337 20.33 16.11 -28.84
CA VAL A 337 21.79 15.98 -28.84
C VAL A 337 22.21 14.53 -28.95
N SER A 338 23.43 14.28 -29.44
CA SER A 338 24.04 12.95 -29.39
C SER A 338 24.35 12.55 -27.96
N ASP A 339 24.64 11.26 -27.75
CA ASP A 339 25.11 10.73 -26.47
C ASP A 339 26.57 11.18 -26.21
N ASP A 340 26.74 12.48 -25.97
CA ASP A 340 28.02 13.16 -25.76
C ASP A 340 27.94 14.02 -24.50
N VAL A 341 28.91 13.83 -23.61
CA VAL A 341 28.91 14.46 -22.28
C VAL A 341 28.95 15.98 -22.38
N LEU A 342 29.71 16.54 -23.32
CA LEU A 342 29.86 17.99 -23.46
C LEU A 342 28.57 18.61 -24.01
N GLN A 343 28.00 18.06 -25.08
CA GLN A 343 26.74 18.58 -25.65
C GLN A 343 25.58 18.55 -24.66
N ILE A 344 25.44 17.45 -23.89
CA ILE A 344 24.40 17.35 -22.85
C ILE A 344 24.66 18.40 -21.78
N LYS A 345 25.89 18.47 -21.26
CA LYS A 345 26.28 19.41 -20.21
C LYS A 345 26.02 20.87 -20.63
N ASP A 346 26.49 21.27 -21.81
CA ASP A 346 26.37 22.64 -22.29
C ASP A 346 24.90 23.05 -22.48
N THR A 347 24.06 22.13 -22.95
CA THR A 347 22.62 22.35 -23.07
C THR A 347 21.96 22.52 -21.70
N LEU A 348 22.29 21.64 -20.73
CA LEU A 348 21.75 21.75 -19.37
C LEU A 348 22.19 23.06 -18.70
N LEU A 349 23.45 23.47 -18.87
CA LEU A 349 23.96 24.74 -18.35
C LEU A 349 23.27 25.94 -18.98
N SER A 350 23.13 25.97 -20.31
CA SER A 350 22.42 27.06 -21.01
C SER A 350 20.98 27.19 -20.51
N TRP A 351 20.25 26.07 -20.43
CA TRP A 351 18.86 26.07 -20.00
C TRP A 351 18.67 26.43 -18.52
N SER A 352 19.58 26.01 -17.64
CA SER A 352 19.51 26.36 -16.22
C SER A 352 19.98 27.79 -15.94
N ASP A 353 21.13 28.19 -16.48
CA ASP A 353 21.81 29.42 -16.05
C ASP A 353 21.43 30.64 -16.88
N VAL A 354 21.21 30.46 -18.18
CA VAL A 354 20.94 31.56 -19.12
C VAL A 354 19.45 31.68 -19.37
N GLU A 355 18.80 30.60 -19.80
CA GLU A 355 17.38 30.64 -20.15
C GLU A 355 16.46 30.53 -18.95
N LYS A 356 16.98 30.18 -17.77
CA LYS A 356 16.27 30.07 -16.49
C LYS A 356 15.02 29.19 -16.58
N MET A 357 15.19 27.97 -17.05
CA MET A 357 14.13 26.95 -17.04
C MET A 357 13.87 26.48 -15.61
N ASP A 358 12.62 26.12 -15.31
CA ASP A 358 12.24 25.62 -13.99
C ASP A 358 12.42 24.10 -13.88
N LEU A 359 12.13 23.40 -14.98
CA LEU A 359 12.25 21.96 -15.10
C LEU A 359 12.95 21.60 -16.41
N ILE A 360 13.98 20.78 -16.32
CA ILE A 360 14.61 20.16 -17.49
C ILE A 360 14.42 18.65 -17.41
N LEU A 361 13.86 18.07 -18.48
CA LEU A 361 13.71 16.63 -18.65
C LEU A 361 14.63 16.16 -19.76
N THR A 362 15.59 15.29 -19.45
CA THR A 362 16.36 14.61 -20.49
C THR A 362 15.73 13.26 -20.79
N LEU A 363 15.72 12.83 -22.05
CA LEU A 363 15.08 11.59 -22.48
C LEU A 363 16.10 10.71 -23.20
N GLY A 364 16.57 9.65 -22.55
CA GLY A 364 17.55 8.72 -23.12
C GLY A 364 18.96 8.82 -22.52
N GLY A 365 19.84 7.92 -22.96
CA GLY A 365 21.23 7.81 -22.50
C GLY A 365 21.41 7.37 -21.05
N THR A 366 20.41 6.70 -20.45
CA THR A 366 20.42 6.25 -19.03
C THR A 366 20.70 4.75 -18.87
N GLY A 367 20.92 4.00 -19.95
CA GLY A 367 21.15 2.55 -19.91
C GLY A 367 22.58 2.16 -19.51
N PHE A 368 22.97 0.92 -19.80
CA PHE A 368 24.31 0.37 -19.49
C PHE A 368 25.26 0.32 -20.70
N THR A 369 24.83 0.81 -21.87
CA THR A 369 25.70 0.78 -23.05
C THR A 369 26.84 1.80 -22.90
N PRO A 370 27.99 1.60 -23.57
CA PRO A 370 29.10 2.56 -23.52
C PRO A 370 28.74 3.97 -24.02
N ARG A 371 27.64 4.11 -24.76
CA ARG A 371 27.12 5.39 -25.23
C ARG A 371 26.21 6.05 -24.21
N ASP A 372 25.55 5.30 -23.32
CA ASP A 372 24.68 5.90 -22.31
C ASP A 372 25.49 6.75 -21.31
N VAL A 373 25.45 8.08 -21.43
CA VAL A 373 26.27 9.00 -20.61
C VAL A 373 25.47 10.15 -19.98
N THR A 374 24.15 10.16 -20.11
CA THR A 374 23.28 11.23 -19.61
C THR A 374 23.39 11.45 -18.09
N PRO A 375 23.44 10.40 -17.25
CA PRO A 375 23.62 10.57 -15.80
C PRO A 375 24.97 11.20 -15.44
N GLU A 376 26.05 10.80 -16.12
CA GLU A 376 27.39 11.35 -15.91
C GLU A 376 27.44 12.84 -16.24
N ALA A 377 26.86 13.24 -17.38
CA ALA A 377 26.76 14.64 -17.76
C ALA A 377 25.91 15.45 -16.75
N THR A 378 24.80 14.89 -16.28
CA THR A 378 23.89 15.54 -15.35
C THR A 378 24.51 15.73 -13.97
N LYS A 379 25.22 14.72 -13.45
CA LYS A 379 25.87 14.77 -12.12
C LYS A 379 26.94 15.86 -12.01
N VAL A 380 27.58 16.21 -13.12
CA VAL A 380 28.57 17.30 -13.16
C VAL A 380 27.91 18.68 -13.18
N VAL A 381 26.63 18.78 -13.56
CA VAL A 381 25.87 20.03 -13.68
C VAL A 381 25.11 20.39 -12.40
N ILE A 382 24.53 19.39 -11.73
CA ILE A 382 23.71 19.59 -10.54
C ILE A 382 24.55 19.96 -9.31
N GLU A 383 24.01 20.85 -8.49
CA GLU A 383 24.62 21.31 -7.22
C GLU A 383 24.11 20.49 -6.03
N LYS A 384 22.87 19.98 -6.13
CA LYS A 384 22.23 19.20 -5.08
C LYS A 384 21.44 18.04 -5.67
N GLU A 385 21.74 16.81 -5.25
CA GLU A 385 21.02 15.63 -5.72
C GLU A 385 19.61 15.54 -5.11
N THR A 386 18.69 14.96 -5.88
CA THR A 386 17.30 14.68 -5.45
C THR A 386 17.00 13.17 -5.53
N PRO A 387 17.64 12.33 -4.70
CA PRO A 387 17.55 10.87 -4.80
C PRO A 387 16.14 10.34 -4.53
N GLY A 388 15.31 11.07 -3.78
CA GLY A 388 13.91 10.70 -3.54
C GLY A 388 13.06 10.61 -4.82
N LEU A 389 13.31 11.50 -5.79
CA LEU A 389 12.61 11.45 -7.08
C LEU A 389 13.00 10.19 -7.87
N LEU A 390 14.29 9.87 -7.86
CA LEU A 390 14.82 8.66 -8.52
C LEU A 390 14.27 7.39 -7.87
N TYR A 391 14.18 7.35 -6.54
CA TYR A 391 13.61 6.22 -5.82
C TYR A 391 12.15 5.98 -6.24
N VAL A 392 11.32 7.03 -6.29
CA VAL A 392 9.92 6.92 -6.70
C VAL A 392 9.80 6.48 -8.17
N MET A 393 10.56 7.11 -9.07
CA MET A 393 10.60 6.69 -10.48
C MET A 393 10.96 5.21 -10.62
N MET A 394 12.05 4.78 -9.96
CA MET A 394 12.49 3.38 -10.00
C MET A 394 11.44 2.44 -9.41
N GLN A 395 10.85 2.80 -8.27
CA GLN A 395 9.82 2.00 -7.60
C GLN A 395 8.57 1.83 -8.47
N GLU A 396 8.12 2.88 -9.14
CA GLU A 396 6.95 2.81 -10.03
C GLU A 396 7.28 2.07 -11.34
N SER A 397 8.43 2.34 -11.96
CA SER A 397 8.84 1.65 -13.19
C SER A 397 9.07 0.15 -12.98
N LEU A 398 9.58 -0.29 -11.82
CA LEU A 398 9.74 -1.71 -11.49
C LEU A 398 8.41 -2.48 -11.36
N LYS A 399 7.29 -1.78 -11.14
CA LYS A 399 5.96 -2.41 -11.17
C LYS A 399 5.53 -2.75 -12.59
N VAL A 400 6.06 -2.03 -13.58
CA VAL A 400 5.74 -2.21 -15.01
C VAL A 400 6.70 -3.19 -15.66
N THR A 401 8.02 -3.02 -15.44
CA THR A 401 9.03 -3.86 -16.07
C THR A 401 10.24 -4.09 -15.16
N PRO A 402 10.73 -5.34 -15.02
CA PRO A 402 11.95 -5.61 -14.27
C PRO A 402 13.17 -4.92 -14.90
N PHE A 403 13.17 -4.67 -16.22
CA PHE A 403 14.28 -4.01 -16.90
C PHE A 403 14.51 -2.56 -16.47
N ALA A 404 13.57 -1.94 -15.74
CA ALA A 404 13.75 -0.63 -15.16
C ALA A 404 14.99 -0.56 -14.23
N MET A 405 15.38 -1.69 -13.62
CA MET A 405 16.59 -1.78 -12.78
C MET A 405 17.90 -1.45 -13.52
N LEU A 406 17.89 -1.47 -14.85
CA LEU A 406 19.05 -1.15 -15.69
C LEU A 406 19.21 0.36 -15.96
N SER A 407 18.34 1.20 -15.39
CA SER A 407 18.45 2.64 -15.52
C SER A 407 19.41 3.23 -14.49
N ARG A 408 20.38 4.01 -14.95
CA ARG A 408 21.34 4.78 -14.11
C ARG A 408 20.96 6.24 -13.93
N SER A 409 19.68 6.58 -14.12
CA SER A 409 19.18 7.96 -14.12
C SER A 409 19.68 8.80 -12.93
N ALA A 410 19.94 10.08 -13.17
CA ALA A 410 20.25 11.07 -12.14
C ALA A 410 19.17 12.17 -12.09
N ALA A 411 19.04 12.81 -10.94
CA ALA A 411 18.17 13.96 -10.77
C ALA A 411 18.75 14.88 -9.70
N GLY A 412 18.63 16.18 -9.92
CA GLY A 412 19.15 17.17 -9.00
C GLY A 412 18.76 18.59 -9.36
N ILE A 413 19.20 19.52 -8.53
CA ILE A 413 18.91 20.95 -8.62
C ILE A 413 20.19 21.67 -9.02
N ARG A 414 20.06 22.65 -9.92
CA ARG A 414 21.07 23.64 -10.26
C ARG A 414 20.43 25.03 -10.16
N GLY A 415 20.91 25.88 -9.26
CA GLY A 415 20.26 27.17 -9.01
C GLY A 415 18.77 27.00 -8.70
N THR A 416 17.91 27.55 -9.56
CA THR A 416 16.44 27.45 -9.47
C THR A 416 15.84 26.45 -10.45
N THR A 417 16.64 25.57 -11.03
CA THR A 417 16.20 24.58 -12.03
C THR A 417 16.27 23.16 -11.47
N LEU A 418 15.18 22.41 -11.60
CA LEU A 418 15.14 20.98 -11.35
C LEU A 418 15.48 20.21 -12.64
N ILE A 419 16.44 19.29 -12.58
CA ILE A 419 16.87 18.46 -13.72
C ILE A 419 16.58 17.00 -13.40
N ILE A 420 15.89 16.30 -14.31
CA ILE A 420 15.52 14.88 -14.13
C ILE A 420 15.85 14.10 -15.41
N ASN A 421 16.66 13.06 -15.27
CA ASN A 421 16.90 12.14 -16.38
C ASN A 421 15.78 11.09 -16.46
N MET A 422 15.14 11.02 -17.62
CA MET A 422 14.10 10.05 -17.94
C MET A 422 14.62 9.00 -18.93
N PRO A 423 14.05 7.79 -18.93
CA PRO A 423 14.39 6.76 -19.91
C PRO A 423 14.08 7.20 -21.35
N GLY A 424 14.79 6.64 -22.32
CA GLY A 424 14.58 6.94 -23.75
C GLY A 424 13.33 6.30 -24.37
N ASN A 425 12.56 5.51 -23.61
CA ASN A 425 11.34 4.86 -24.10
C ASN A 425 10.11 5.75 -23.83
N PRO A 426 9.26 6.06 -24.83
CA PRO A 426 8.12 6.97 -24.67
C PRO A 426 7.13 6.57 -23.58
N ASN A 427 6.87 5.27 -23.40
CA ASN A 427 5.96 4.78 -22.35
C ASN A 427 6.58 4.99 -20.98
N ALA A 428 7.87 4.65 -20.83
CA ALA A 428 8.60 4.84 -19.58
C ALA A 428 8.70 6.31 -19.17
N VAL A 429 8.80 7.24 -20.13
CA VAL A 429 8.73 8.69 -19.86
C VAL A 429 7.39 9.07 -19.24
N ALA A 430 6.27 8.63 -19.83
CA ALA A 430 4.94 8.93 -19.30
C ALA A 430 4.73 8.32 -17.90
N GLU A 431 5.21 7.10 -17.67
CA GLU A 431 5.16 6.43 -16.37
C GLU A 431 5.95 7.18 -15.30
N CYS A 432 7.18 7.59 -15.61
CA CYS A 432 8.02 8.35 -14.68
C CYS A 432 7.39 9.71 -14.36
N MET A 433 6.83 10.39 -15.36
CA MET A 433 6.14 11.66 -15.17
C MET A 433 4.88 11.53 -14.33
N GLU A 434 4.08 10.47 -14.53
CA GLU A 434 2.89 10.18 -13.72
C GLU A 434 3.27 9.88 -12.27
N ALA A 435 4.36 9.15 -12.05
CA ALA A 435 4.89 8.86 -10.72
C ALA A 435 5.30 10.12 -9.94
N LEU A 436 5.89 11.11 -10.63
CA LEU A 436 6.38 12.34 -10.02
C LEU A 436 5.32 13.45 -9.93
N LEU A 437 4.26 13.39 -10.74
CA LEU A 437 3.24 14.43 -10.83
C LEU A 437 2.69 14.95 -9.48
N PRO A 438 2.43 14.10 -8.46
CA PRO A 438 1.90 14.56 -7.18
C PRO A 438 2.80 15.54 -6.41
N VAL A 439 4.12 15.50 -6.65
CA VAL A 439 5.11 16.30 -5.91
C VAL A 439 5.71 17.44 -6.76
N LEU A 440 5.71 17.31 -8.08
CA LEU A 440 6.43 18.24 -8.97
C LEU A 440 6.02 19.71 -8.79
N LYS A 441 4.73 20.03 -8.68
CA LYS A 441 4.28 21.42 -8.46
C LYS A 441 4.90 22.04 -7.20
N HIS A 442 4.87 21.29 -6.10
CA HIS A 442 5.43 21.76 -4.83
C HIS A 442 6.95 21.83 -4.88
N ALA A 443 7.60 20.85 -5.50
CA ALA A 443 9.06 20.84 -5.68
C ALA A 443 9.54 22.06 -6.48
N LEU A 444 8.86 22.40 -7.58
CA LEU A 444 9.21 23.55 -8.42
C LEU A 444 9.03 24.88 -7.67
N LYS A 445 7.96 25.04 -6.89
CA LYS A 445 7.79 26.21 -5.99
C LYS A 445 8.93 26.31 -4.97
N GLN A 446 9.28 25.20 -4.32
CA GLN A 446 10.38 25.17 -3.33
C GLN A 446 11.73 25.53 -3.96
N VAL A 447 12.02 25.02 -5.16
CA VAL A 447 13.27 25.28 -5.87
C VAL A 447 13.39 26.75 -6.31
N ARG A 448 12.27 27.41 -6.64
CA ARG A 448 12.21 28.86 -6.92
C ARG A 448 12.44 29.74 -5.68
N GLY A 449 12.44 29.17 -4.48
CA GLY A 449 12.66 29.91 -3.24
C GLY A 449 11.39 30.42 -2.57
N ASP A 450 10.20 29.94 -2.97
CA ASP A 450 8.96 30.26 -2.26
C ASP A 450 9.02 29.74 -0.82
N LYS A 451 8.88 30.65 0.14
CA LYS A 451 8.90 30.32 1.57
C LYS A 451 7.72 29.42 1.92
N ARG A 452 8.03 28.18 2.30
CA ARG A 452 7.17 27.19 3.00
C ARG A 452 5.66 27.47 2.88
N GLU A 453 5.04 27.00 1.80
CA GLU A 453 3.63 26.62 1.89
C GLU A 453 3.53 25.51 2.95
N LYS A 454 3.01 25.84 4.14
CA LYS A 454 2.59 24.83 5.12
C LYS A 454 1.50 24.02 4.44
N HIS A 455 1.80 22.76 4.14
CA HIS A 455 0.78 21.83 3.64
C HIS A 455 -0.43 21.90 4.60
N PRO A 456 -1.68 21.99 4.13
CA PRO A 456 -2.86 22.09 5.02
C PRO A 456 -3.06 20.88 5.95
N LEU A 457 -2.24 19.83 5.81
CA LEU A 457 -2.20 18.63 6.66
C LEU A 457 -1.04 18.64 7.67
N HIS A 458 -0.17 19.65 7.66
CA HIS A 458 0.95 19.74 8.60
C HIS A 458 0.60 20.68 9.75
N VAL A 459 0.15 20.11 10.86
CA VAL A 459 0.16 20.79 12.15
C VAL A 459 1.60 20.74 12.68
N PRO A 460 2.23 21.86 13.11
CA PRO A 460 3.51 21.81 13.80
C PRO A 460 3.37 20.92 15.04
N HIS A 461 4.32 20.00 15.27
CA HIS A 461 4.27 19.10 16.43
C HIS A 461 4.20 19.84 17.79
N ALA A 462 4.58 21.11 17.82
CA ALA A 462 4.52 21.96 19.01
C ALA A 462 3.13 22.58 19.28
N GLU A 463 2.23 22.65 18.28
CA GLU A 463 0.92 23.32 18.39
C GLU A 463 -0.27 22.35 18.24
N ALA A 464 -0.02 21.07 17.96
CA ALA A 464 -1.04 20.05 18.05
C ALA A 464 -1.44 19.90 19.53
N ALA A 465 -2.67 20.31 19.88
CA ALA A 465 -3.21 20.03 21.20
C ALA A 465 -3.09 18.51 21.46
N PRO A 466 -2.51 18.08 22.59
CA PRO A 466 -2.47 16.66 22.92
C PRO A 466 -3.90 16.16 22.97
N SER A 467 -4.29 15.37 21.98
CA SER A 467 -5.58 14.70 21.98
C SER A 467 -5.46 13.56 22.98
N ASP A 468 -5.65 13.92 24.24
CA ASP A 468 -5.69 12.98 25.34
C ASP A 468 -7.04 12.24 25.35
N THR A 469 -7.27 11.49 24.27
CA THR A 469 -8.36 10.53 24.16
C THR A 469 -8.10 9.32 25.07
N TRP A 470 -6.85 9.13 25.52
CA TRP A 470 -6.47 8.00 26.35
C TRP A 470 -6.80 8.23 27.82
N GLU A 471 -6.48 9.38 28.41
CA GLU A 471 -6.73 9.64 29.83
C GLU A 471 -8.24 9.74 30.14
N ARG A 472 -9.05 10.21 29.19
CA ARG A 472 -10.52 10.12 29.28
C ARG A 472 -11.02 8.67 29.23
N SER A 473 -10.46 7.85 28.35
CA SER A 473 -10.83 6.43 28.25
C SER A 473 -10.35 5.63 29.47
N PHE A 474 -9.17 5.97 30.00
CA PHE A 474 -8.58 5.39 31.19
C PHE A 474 -9.36 5.76 32.46
N LYS A 475 -9.69 7.04 32.67
CA LYS A 475 -10.53 7.50 33.81
C LYS A 475 -11.94 6.91 33.75
N SER A 476 -12.51 6.74 32.55
CA SER A 476 -13.80 6.07 32.35
C SER A 476 -13.74 4.56 32.68
N ALA A 477 -12.63 3.90 32.37
CA ALA A 477 -12.41 2.49 32.69
C ALA A 477 -12.03 2.21 34.15
N SER A 478 -11.41 3.18 34.85
CA SER A 478 -10.88 2.99 36.21
C SER A 478 -11.83 3.42 37.33
N ASN A 479 -12.88 4.19 37.04
CA ASN A 479 -13.85 4.65 38.07
C ASN A 479 -14.88 3.59 38.53
N ASN A 480 -14.77 2.32 38.10
CA ASN A 480 -15.72 1.26 38.49
C ASN A 480 -15.14 0.13 39.35
N VAL A 481 -14.00 0.37 40.02
CA VAL A 481 -13.46 -0.57 41.01
C VAL A 481 -13.56 0.05 42.41
N GLN A 482 -14.77 0.06 42.98
CA GLN A 482 -14.90 0.10 44.43
C GLN A 482 -14.59 -1.30 44.98
N HIS A 483 -13.43 -1.43 45.61
CA HIS A 483 -13.03 -2.61 46.37
C HIS A 483 -13.99 -2.83 47.56
N SER A 484 -14.85 -3.84 47.50
CA SER A 484 -15.42 -4.46 48.70
C SER A 484 -14.43 -5.52 49.21
N GLY A 485 -13.68 -5.18 50.25
CA GLY A 485 -12.73 -6.08 50.92
C GLY A 485 -13.44 -7.26 51.57
N CYS A 486 -12.97 -8.47 51.27
CA CYS A 486 -13.35 -9.71 51.93
C CYS A 486 -12.39 -9.94 53.11
N SER A 487 -12.89 -9.90 54.34
CA SER A 487 -12.15 -10.25 55.55
C SER A 487 -12.40 -11.72 55.89
N CYS A 488 -11.34 -12.53 55.93
CA CYS A 488 -11.37 -13.81 56.64
C CYS A 488 -10.10 -13.96 57.47
N SER A 489 -10.28 -13.89 58.78
CA SER A 489 -9.34 -14.28 59.82
C SER A 489 -9.93 -15.47 60.58
N HIS A 490 -9.33 -16.65 60.43
CA HIS A 490 -8.93 -17.62 61.46
C HIS A 490 -8.62 -18.98 60.84
#